data_AF-L7JW81-F1
#
_entry.id   AF-L7JW81-F1
#
_cell.length_a   1.000
_cell.length_b   1.000
_cell.length_c   1.000
_cell.angle_alpha   90.00
_cell.angle_beta   90.00
_cell.angle_gamma   90.00
#
_symmetry.space_group_name_H-M   'P 1'
#
loop_
_entity.id
_entity.type
_entity.pdbx_description
1 polymer ?
#
loop_
_entity_poly.entity_id
_entity_poly.type
_entity_poly.pdbx_seq_one_letter_code
_entity_poly.pdbx_strand_id
1 'polypeptide(L)'
;VMFNRYKLKELKRTREERNDKSKAIKLNTPCTRDESDKVVHMLKNSHLLLNAYNKILNNDRLLNDNIYRLAIPIFGNLISSKKDRVIVKSIECIKKICESPNFLAVKAISYDYFKSLFYLDRFPRKLLRCFLEHYSDLAEKYDEEFWKAFKEKMAISTYNKKVMVKRNLNESVYLLNGGFE
;
A
#
# COMPACT_ATOMS: atom_id res chain seq x y z
N VAL A 1 44.68 -27.41 -11.79
CA VAL A 1 43.43 -26.89 -12.42
C VAL A 1 42.15 -27.50 -11.81
N MET A 2 42.08 -28.80 -11.50
CA MET A 2 40.88 -29.43 -10.88
C MET A 2 40.50 -28.88 -9.49
N PHE A 3 41.47 -28.51 -8.65
CA PHE A 3 41.23 -28.02 -7.28
C PHE A 3 40.42 -26.70 -7.24
N ASN A 4 40.69 -25.78 -8.17
CA ASN A 4 39.95 -24.52 -8.30
C ASN A 4 38.51 -24.73 -8.78
N ARG A 5 38.27 -25.76 -9.61
CA ARG A 5 36.93 -26.09 -10.13
C ARG A 5 36.03 -26.65 -9.02
N TYR A 6 36.60 -27.39 -8.07
CA TYR A 6 35.87 -27.92 -6.92
C TYR A 6 35.45 -26.80 -5.96
N LYS A 7 36.40 -25.90 -5.62
CA LYS A 7 36.18 -24.73 -4.76
C LYS A 7 35.10 -23.78 -5.31
N LEU A 8 35.06 -23.59 -6.63
CA LEU A 8 34.02 -22.81 -7.31
C LEU A 8 32.63 -23.47 -7.28
N LYS A 9 32.55 -24.80 -7.39
CA LYS A 9 31.27 -25.53 -7.26
C LYS A 9 30.72 -25.44 -5.84
N GLU A 10 31.57 -25.58 -4.82
CA GLU A 10 31.14 -25.43 -3.44
C GLU A 10 30.62 -24.02 -3.14
N LEU A 11 31.33 -22.97 -3.59
CA LEU A 11 30.88 -21.58 -3.43
C LEU A 11 29.53 -21.29 -4.10
N LYS A 12 29.25 -21.91 -5.26
CA LYS A 12 27.94 -21.81 -5.92
C LYS A 12 26.86 -22.50 -5.09
N ARG A 13 27.13 -23.72 -4.61
CA ARG A 13 26.20 -24.49 -3.75
C ARG A 13 25.90 -23.75 -2.44
N THR A 14 26.90 -23.14 -1.80
CA THR A 14 26.67 -22.35 -0.58
C THR A 14 25.84 -21.09 -0.85
N ARG A 15 25.97 -20.46 -2.03
CA ARG A 15 25.14 -19.33 -2.43
C ARG A 15 23.70 -19.75 -2.70
N GLU A 16 23.49 -20.89 -3.33
CA GLU A 16 22.17 -21.47 -3.59
C GLU A 16 21.48 -21.87 -2.29
N GLU A 17 22.17 -22.56 -1.38
CA GLU A 17 21.64 -22.91 -0.05
C GLU A 17 21.29 -21.69 0.81
N ARG A 18 22.09 -20.60 0.75
CA ARG A 18 21.75 -19.33 1.40
C ARG A 18 20.52 -18.68 0.77
N ASN A 19 20.39 -18.73 -0.55
CA ASN A 19 19.22 -18.21 -1.25
C ASN A 19 17.95 -18.99 -0.93
N ASP A 20 18.03 -20.32 -0.80
CA ASP A 20 16.87 -21.15 -0.51
C ASP A 20 16.44 -21.06 0.95
N LYS A 21 17.38 -21.00 1.90
CA LYS A 21 17.07 -20.64 3.30
C LYS A 21 16.44 -19.25 3.42
N SER A 22 16.90 -18.29 2.62
CA SER A 22 16.34 -16.93 2.56
C SER A 22 14.97 -16.86 1.88
N LYS A 23 14.59 -17.85 1.06
CA LYS A 23 13.25 -17.95 0.47
C LYS A 23 12.28 -18.63 1.43
N ALA A 24 12.72 -19.64 2.19
CA ALA A 24 11.87 -20.40 3.12
C ALA A 24 11.41 -19.57 4.35
N ILE A 25 12.17 -18.56 4.77
CA ILE A 25 11.86 -17.72 5.95
C ILE A 25 10.85 -16.59 5.63
N LYS A 26 10.52 -16.33 4.37
CA LYS A 26 9.84 -15.09 3.95
C LYS A 26 8.33 -15.03 4.13
N LEU A 27 7.65 -16.12 4.46
CA LEU A 27 6.19 -16.13 4.39
C LEU A 27 5.44 -15.93 5.71
N ASN A 28 6.07 -16.03 6.88
CA ASN A 28 5.37 -15.84 8.15
C ASN A 28 6.33 -15.47 9.30
N THR A 29 7.07 -14.37 9.17
CA THR A 29 7.73 -13.82 10.37
C THR A 29 6.64 -13.26 11.29
N PRO A 30 6.52 -13.72 12.54
CA PRO A 30 5.56 -13.16 13.48
C PRO A 30 5.81 -11.65 13.63
N CYS A 31 4.75 -10.85 13.53
CA CYS A 31 4.83 -9.42 13.73
C CYS A 31 5.04 -9.15 15.22
N THR A 32 6.30 -8.91 15.62
CA THR A 32 6.66 -8.46 16.96
C THR A 32 6.85 -6.95 16.99
N ARG A 33 6.74 -6.35 18.18
CA ARG A 33 7.05 -4.93 18.38
C ARG A 33 8.44 -4.56 17.87
N ASP A 34 9.44 -5.38 18.16
CA ASP A 34 10.81 -5.21 17.68
C ASP A 34 10.92 -5.21 16.15
N GLU A 35 10.14 -6.06 15.47
CA GLU A 35 10.13 -6.11 14.01
C GLU A 35 9.51 -4.85 13.41
N SER A 36 8.41 -4.36 13.99
CA SER A 36 7.80 -3.08 13.62
C SER A 36 8.78 -1.91 13.78
N ASP A 37 9.46 -1.83 14.93
CA ASP A 37 10.41 -0.75 15.22
C ASP A 37 11.63 -0.79 14.27
N LYS A 38 12.12 -1.99 13.92
CA LYS A 38 13.16 -2.16 12.89
C LYS A 38 12.70 -1.63 11.53
N VAL A 39 11.48 -1.95 11.12
CA VAL A 39 10.94 -1.49 9.83
C VAL A 39 10.77 0.02 9.81
N VAL A 40 10.27 0.62 10.89
CA VAL A 40 10.18 2.09 11.03
C VAL A 40 11.56 2.73 10.95
N HIS A 41 12.58 2.16 11.60
CA HIS A 41 13.95 2.64 11.48
C HIS A 41 14.46 2.56 10.03
N MET A 42 14.20 1.45 9.32
CA MET A 42 14.57 1.30 7.92
C MET A 42 13.85 2.31 7.01
N LEU A 43 12.60 2.66 7.28
CA LEU A 43 11.86 3.68 6.54
C LEU A 43 12.48 5.09 6.68
N LYS A 44 13.17 5.36 7.79
CA LYS A 44 13.89 6.62 8.01
C LYS A 44 15.27 6.64 7.34
N ASN A 45 15.80 5.49 6.93
CA ASN A 45 17.14 5.38 6.37
C ASN A 45 17.09 5.13 4.86
N SER A 46 17.57 6.10 4.07
CA SER A 46 17.45 6.09 2.61
C SER A 46 18.06 4.85 1.92
N HIS A 47 19.08 4.24 2.52
CA HIS A 47 19.75 3.05 1.97
C HIS A 47 18.96 1.76 2.23
N LEU A 48 18.15 1.73 3.28
CA LEU A 48 17.36 0.56 3.70
C LEU A 48 15.90 0.65 3.28
N LEU A 49 15.50 1.78 2.70
CA LEU A 49 14.11 2.10 2.38
C LEU A 49 13.45 1.03 1.49
N LEU A 50 14.15 0.53 0.46
CA LEU A 50 13.61 -0.52 -0.41
C LEU A 50 13.41 -1.85 0.33
N ASN A 51 14.28 -2.16 1.30
CA ASN A 51 14.13 -3.35 2.13
C ASN A 51 12.90 -3.23 3.03
N ALA A 52 12.66 -2.05 3.60
CA ALA A 52 11.46 -1.77 4.38
C ALA A 52 10.19 -1.99 3.55
N TYR A 53 10.10 -1.41 2.35
CA TYR A 53 8.94 -1.61 1.48
C TYR A 53 8.72 -3.08 1.13
N ASN A 54 9.79 -3.80 0.77
CA ASN A 54 9.67 -5.22 0.46
C ASN A 54 9.19 -6.03 1.67
N LYS A 55 9.60 -5.69 2.90
CA LYS A 55 9.07 -6.34 4.11
C LYS A 55 7.57 -6.09 4.28
N ILE A 56 7.14 -4.83 4.11
CA ILE A 56 5.73 -4.44 4.24
C ILE A 56 4.86 -5.11 3.16
N LEU A 57 5.35 -5.16 1.92
CA LEU A 57 4.62 -5.78 0.81
C LEU A 57 4.44 -7.29 0.97
N ASN A 58 5.33 -7.96 1.68
CA ASN A 58 5.29 -9.42 1.86
C ASN A 58 4.71 -9.84 3.22
N ASN A 59 4.30 -8.91 4.09
CA ASN A 59 3.79 -9.23 5.42
C ASN A 59 2.55 -8.40 5.75
N ASP A 60 1.37 -8.96 5.49
CA ASP A 60 0.07 -8.31 5.70
C ASP A 60 -0.19 -8.01 7.17
N ARG A 61 0.20 -8.92 8.08
CA ARG A 61 0.05 -8.71 9.53
C ARG A 61 0.87 -7.51 10.00
N LEU A 62 2.13 -7.43 9.58
CA LEU A 62 2.98 -6.28 9.89
C LEU A 62 2.33 -4.96 9.45
N LEU A 63 1.74 -4.93 8.25
CA LEU A 63 1.03 -3.76 7.77
C LEU A 63 -0.22 -3.46 8.60
N ASN A 64 -1.10 -4.44 8.76
CA ASN A 64 -2.42 -4.27 9.37
C ASN A 64 -2.32 -3.86 10.84
N ASP A 65 -1.40 -4.47 11.60
CA ASP A 65 -1.20 -4.21 13.03
C ASP A 65 -0.53 -2.85 13.28
N ASN A 66 0.17 -2.30 12.28
CA ASN A 66 0.98 -1.08 12.42
C ASN A 66 0.59 0.02 11.43
N ILE A 67 -0.62 -0.04 10.87
CA ILE A 67 -1.01 0.75 9.70
C ILE A 67 -0.81 2.26 9.91
N TYR A 68 -1.14 2.78 11.09
CA TYR A 68 -0.91 4.19 11.44
C TYR A 68 0.55 4.60 11.38
N ARG A 69 1.44 3.77 11.94
CA ARG A 69 2.89 4.07 12.02
C ARG A 69 3.56 3.97 10.65
N LEU A 70 3.07 3.10 9.78
CA LEU A 70 3.67 2.84 8.47
C LEU A 70 3.09 3.74 7.37
N ALA A 71 1.79 4.07 7.40
CA ALA A 71 1.14 4.83 6.35
C ALA A 71 1.80 6.21 6.16
N ILE A 72 1.92 7.00 7.23
CA ILE A 72 2.49 8.37 7.20
C ILE A 72 3.86 8.40 6.48
N PRO A 73 4.87 7.62 6.89
CA PRO A 73 6.16 7.63 6.20
C PRO A 73 6.07 7.09 4.77
N ILE A 74 5.22 6.09 4.48
CA ILE A 74 5.05 5.57 3.11
C ILE A 74 4.53 6.67 2.17
N PHE A 75 3.45 7.36 2.55
CA PHE A 75 2.88 8.46 1.77
C PHE A 75 3.84 9.66 1.68
N GLY A 76 4.47 10.05 2.79
CA GLY A 76 5.45 11.13 2.82
C GLY A 76 6.67 10.89 1.93
N ASN A 77 7.13 9.63 1.84
CA ASN A 77 8.22 9.25 0.95
C ASN A 77 7.82 9.34 -0.53
N LEU A 78 6.55 9.11 -0.89
CA LEU A 78 6.09 9.31 -2.27
C LEU A 78 6.16 10.80 -2.67
N ILE A 79 5.81 11.72 -1.77
CA ILE A 79 5.87 13.16 -2.04
C ILE A 79 7.31 13.65 -2.23
N SER A 80 8.22 13.17 -1.39
CA SER A 80 9.58 13.70 -1.27
C SER A 80 10.62 13.01 -2.15
N SER A 81 10.42 11.73 -2.49
CA SER A 81 11.43 10.95 -3.22
C SER A 81 11.50 11.34 -4.70
N LYS A 82 12.73 11.46 -5.21
CA LYS A 82 13.03 11.60 -6.65
C LYS A 82 13.51 10.28 -7.29
N LYS A 83 13.62 9.21 -6.52
CA LYS A 83 14.15 7.92 -7.00
C LYS A 83 13.00 7.05 -7.51
N ASP A 84 12.99 6.75 -8.80
CA ASP A 84 11.91 5.96 -9.44
C ASP A 84 11.61 4.64 -8.74
N ARG A 85 12.65 3.88 -8.35
CA ARG A 85 12.47 2.60 -7.64
C ARG A 85 11.74 2.76 -6.31
N VAL A 86 12.01 3.85 -5.60
CA VAL A 86 11.35 4.18 -4.33
C VAL A 86 9.91 4.58 -4.60
N ILE A 87 9.67 5.43 -5.60
CA ILE A 87 8.32 5.86 -6.00
C ILE A 87 7.44 4.66 -6.35
N VAL A 88 7.94 3.74 -7.17
CA VAL A 88 7.22 2.52 -7.56
C VAL A 88 6.86 1.69 -6.33
N LYS A 89 7.81 1.48 -5.41
CA LYS A 89 7.56 0.72 -4.19
C LYS A 89 6.60 1.41 -3.22
N SER A 90 6.68 2.74 -3.09
CA SER A 90 5.70 3.52 -2.32
C SER A 90 4.29 3.36 -2.89
N ILE A 91 4.14 3.43 -4.21
CA ILE A 91 2.84 3.23 -4.89
C ILE A 91 2.29 1.83 -4.59
N GLU A 92 3.12 0.78 -4.67
CA GLU A 92 2.71 -0.58 -4.32
C GLU A 92 2.27 -0.69 -2.86
N CYS A 93 3.02 -0.11 -1.92
CA CYS A 93 2.65 -0.11 -0.50
C CYS A 93 1.36 0.66 -0.23
N ILE A 94 1.13 1.80 -0.91
CA ILE A 94 -0.09 2.59 -0.77
C ILE A 94 -1.31 1.79 -1.22
N LYS A 95 -1.24 1.10 -2.37
CA LYS A 95 -2.33 0.22 -2.82
C LYS A 95 -2.66 -0.83 -1.77
N LYS A 96 -1.62 -1.46 -1.20
CA LYS A 96 -1.76 -2.46 -0.14
C LYS A 96 -2.34 -1.88 1.15
N ILE A 97 -2.02 -0.63 1.51
CA ILE A 97 -2.65 0.10 2.62
C ILE A 97 -4.15 0.27 2.36
N CYS A 98 -4.53 0.67 1.14
CA CYS A 98 -5.94 0.87 0.79
C CYS A 98 -6.75 -0.43 0.77
N GLU A 99 -6.11 -1.55 0.45
CA GLU A 99 -6.71 -2.90 0.51
C GLU A 99 -6.77 -3.48 1.94
N SER A 100 -6.16 -2.82 2.93
CA SER A 100 -6.12 -3.31 4.32
C SER A 100 -7.51 -3.26 4.97
N PRO A 101 -7.89 -4.28 5.77
CA PRO A 101 -9.12 -4.22 6.58
C PRO A 101 -9.12 -3.06 7.58
N ASN A 102 -7.93 -2.59 8.00
CA ASN A 102 -7.77 -1.49 8.96
C ASN A 102 -7.61 -0.13 8.26
N PHE A 103 -7.83 -0.05 6.95
CA PHE A 103 -7.63 1.17 6.16
C PHE A 103 -8.43 2.38 6.68
N LEU A 104 -9.64 2.16 7.19
CA LEU A 104 -10.50 3.22 7.73
C LEU A 104 -9.76 4.08 8.77
N ALA A 105 -8.83 3.48 9.52
CA ALA A 105 -8.05 4.15 10.55
C ALA A 105 -7.17 5.29 9.97
N VAL A 106 -6.68 5.13 8.74
CA VAL A 106 -5.79 6.10 8.08
C VAL A 106 -6.44 6.82 6.90
N LYS A 107 -7.75 6.63 6.69
CA LYS A 107 -8.47 7.15 5.51
C LYS A 107 -8.40 8.68 5.40
N ALA A 108 -8.67 9.41 6.48
CA ALA A 108 -8.60 10.88 6.46
C ALA A 108 -7.17 11.39 6.17
N ILE A 109 -6.18 10.86 6.90
CA ILE A 109 -4.77 11.25 6.73
C ILE A 109 -4.29 10.97 5.31
N SER A 110 -4.60 9.79 4.77
CA SER A 110 -4.20 9.42 3.40
C SER A 110 -4.88 10.27 2.33
N TYR A 111 -6.11 10.74 2.56
CA TYR A 111 -6.78 11.69 1.68
C TYR A 111 -6.01 13.01 1.56
N ASP A 112 -5.54 13.57 2.68
CA ASP A 112 -4.74 14.80 2.69
C ASP A 112 -3.42 14.64 1.91
N TYR A 113 -2.79 13.46 1.99
CA TYR A 113 -1.62 13.13 1.18
C TYR A 113 -1.93 13.08 -0.32
N PHE A 114 -3.09 12.52 -0.72
CA PHE A 114 -3.52 12.53 -2.11
C PHE A 114 -3.79 13.93 -2.64
N LYS A 115 -4.46 14.78 -1.85
CA LYS A 115 -4.63 16.21 -2.16
C LYS A 115 -3.28 16.89 -2.34
N SER A 116 -2.35 16.67 -1.42
CA SER A 116 -1.01 17.24 -1.47
C SER A 116 -0.27 16.83 -2.76
N LEU A 117 -0.33 15.55 -3.13
CA LEU A 117 0.25 15.06 -4.39
C LEU A 117 -0.38 15.74 -5.62
N PHE A 118 -1.69 15.98 -5.60
CA PHE A 118 -2.39 16.66 -6.68
C PHE A 118 -1.98 18.13 -6.82
N TYR A 119 -2.00 18.89 -5.71
CA TYR A 119 -1.66 20.31 -5.71
C TYR A 119 -0.18 20.56 -6.03
N LEU A 120 0.71 19.62 -5.69
CA LEU A 120 2.11 19.65 -6.08
C LEU A 120 2.38 19.22 -7.53
N ASP A 121 1.34 18.91 -8.31
CA ASP A 121 1.45 18.35 -9.67
C ASP A 121 2.29 17.07 -9.75
N ARG A 122 2.25 16.26 -8.68
CA ARG A 122 3.03 15.01 -8.55
C ARG A 122 2.15 13.78 -8.45
N PHE A 123 0.86 13.91 -8.72
CA PHE A 123 -0.08 12.81 -8.57
C PHE A 123 0.23 11.68 -9.56
N PRO A 124 0.60 10.47 -9.09
CA PRO A 124 0.91 9.37 -9.99
C PRO A 124 -0.38 8.81 -10.61
N ARG A 125 -0.47 8.76 -11.95
CA ARG A 125 -1.62 8.16 -12.66
C ARG A 125 -1.93 6.72 -12.21
N LYS A 126 -0.91 5.96 -11.78
CA LYS A 126 -1.06 4.59 -11.24
C LYS A 126 -1.87 4.51 -9.95
N LEU A 127 -2.08 5.62 -9.26
CA LEU A 127 -2.91 5.73 -8.06
C LEU A 127 -4.31 6.29 -8.35
N LEU A 128 -4.60 6.71 -9.59
CA LEU A 128 -5.89 7.31 -9.94
C LEU A 128 -7.07 6.41 -9.58
N ARG A 129 -7.02 5.13 -9.99
CA ARG A 129 -8.06 4.15 -9.66
C ARG A 129 -8.23 3.98 -8.15
N CYS A 130 -7.14 3.87 -7.42
CA CYS A 130 -7.14 3.72 -5.96
C CYS A 130 -7.76 4.96 -5.28
N PHE A 131 -7.43 6.16 -5.77
CA PHE A 131 -8.05 7.39 -5.28
C PHE A 131 -9.57 7.39 -5.53
N LEU A 132 -10.00 7.09 -6.76
CA LEU A 132 -11.41 7.05 -7.13
C LEU A 132 -12.19 6.01 -6.33
N GLU A 133 -11.60 4.85 -6.06
CA GLU A 133 -12.28 3.75 -5.37
C GLU A 133 -12.51 4.03 -3.88
N HIS A 134 -11.57 4.71 -3.22
CA HIS A 134 -11.62 4.87 -1.75
C HIS A 134 -12.00 6.27 -1.28
N TYR A 135 -11.83 7.30 -2.10
CA TYR A 135 -11.92 8.70 -1.67
C TYR A 135 -12.83 9.58 -2.52
N SER A 136 -13.41 9.08 -3.63
CA SER A 136 -14.36 9.86 -4.44
C SER A 136 -15.48 10.45 -3.59
N ASP A 137 -16.04 9.64 -2.70
CA ASP A 137 -17.19 10.02 -1.88
C ASP A 137 -16.82 11.11 -0.87
N LEU A 138 -15.58 11.10 -0.37
CA LEU A 138 -15.10 12.16 0.51
C LEU A 138 -14.90 13.46 -0.28
N ALA A 139 -14.25 13.37 -1.45
CA ALA A 139 -14.01 14.53 -2.30
C ALA A 139 -15.33 15.17 -2.76
N GLU A 140 -16.31 14.36 -3.17
CA GLU A 140 -17.60 14.83 -3.63
C GLU A 140 -18.44 15.49 -2.52
N LYS A 141 -18.41 14.93 -1.30
CA LYS A 141 -19.24 15.44 -0.19
C LYS A 141 -18.63 16.61 0.57
N TYR A 142 -17.31 16.64 0.71
CA TYR A 142 -16.64 17.55 1.66
C TYR A 142 -15.66 18.52 1.00
N ASP A 143 -15.39 18.40 -0.31
CA ASP A 143 -14.31 19.14 -0.96
C ASP A 143 -14.57 19.35 -2.48
N GLU A 144 -15.70 19.97 -2.78
CA GLU A 144 -16.21 20.12 -4.16
C GLU A 144 -15.22 20.83 -5.09
N GLU A 145 -14.51 21.86 -4.61
CA GLU A 145 -13.52 22.61 -5.39
C GLU A 145 -12.37 21.71 -5.84
N PHE A 146 -11.77 20.97 -4.89
CA PHE A 146 -10.74 20.00 -5.20
C PHE A 146 -11.27 18.92 -6.16
N TRP A 147 -12.47 18.39 -5.90
CA TRP A 147 -13.04 17.33 -6.73
C TRP A 147 -13.26 17.77 -8.18
N LYS A 148 -13.73 19.00 -8.40
CA LYS A 148 -13.90 19.59 -9.72
C LYS A 148 -12.56 19.72 -10.44
N ALA A 149 -11.57 20.34 -9.79
CA ALA A 149 -10.23 20.51 -10.35
C ALA A 149 -9.55 19.15 -10.64
N PHE A 150 -9.75 18.18 -9.75
CA PHE A 150 -9.19 16.84 -9.89
C PHE A 150 -9.75 16.10 -11.11
N LYS A 151 -11.08 16.12 -11.29
CA LYS A 151 -11.73 15.51 -12.46
C LYS A 151 -11.27 16.13 -13.77
N GLU A 152 -11.19 17.45 -13.82
CA GLU A 152 -10.75 18.20 -15.00
C GLU A 152 -9.30 17.84 -15.37
N LYS A 153 -8.38 17.98 -14.41
CA LYS A 153 -6.94 17.74 -14.65
C LYS A 153 -6.63 16.29 -14.97
N MET A 154 -7.32 15.34 -14.32
CA MET A 154 -7.13 13.91 -14.58
C MET A 154 -7.91 13.42 -15.81
N ALA A 155 -8.64 14.32 -16.50
CA ALA A 155 -9.53 14.00 -17.61
C ALA A 155 -10.45 12.81 -17.28
N ILE A 156 -10.96 12.77 -16.05
CA ILE A 156 -11.95 11.78 -15.63
C ILE A 156 -13.24 12.20 -16.34
N SER A 157 -13.46 11.68 -17.55
CA SER A 157 -14.76 11.76 -18.19
C SER A 157 -15.78 11.24 -17.19
N THR A 158 -16.85 11.99 -16.94
CA THR A 158 -17.96 11.61 -16.06
C THR A 158 -18.31 10.16 -16.30
N TYR A 159 -17.86 9.29 -15.40
CA TYR A 159 -18.07 7.86 -15.52
C TYR A 159 -19.58 7.67 -15.44
N ASN A 160 -20.17 7.24 -16.55
CA ASN A 160 -21.61 7.04 -16.68
C ASN A 160 -22.10 6.26 -15.46
N LYS A 161 -23.14 6.81 -14.81
CA LYS A 161 -23.80 6.42 -13.56
C LYS A 161 -24.44 5.01 -13.58
N LYS A 162 -23.92 4.07 -14.40
CA LYS A 162 -24.52 2.77 -14.74
C LYS A 162 -23.86 1.57 -14.06
N VAL A 163 -22.80 1.74 -13.26
CA VAL A 163 -22.21 0.66 -12.43
C VAL A 163 -22.47 0.92 -10.94
N MET A 164 -23.68 1.39 -10.61
CA MET A 164 -24.10 1.63 -9.24
C MET A 164 -25.45 0.97 -8.95
N VAL A 165 -25.65 -0.25 -9.45
CA VAL A 165 -26.75 -1.13 -9.01
C VAL A 165 -26.28 -2.56 -9.22
N LYS A 166 -26.20 -3.35 -8.15
CA LYS A 166 -25.94 -4.82 -8.04
C LYS A 166 -24.74 -5.21 -7.17
N ARG A 167 -24.56 -4.60 -5.99
CA ARG A 167 -24.09 -5.30 -4.78
C ARG A 167 -24.70 -4.60 -3.56
N ASN A 168 -25.81 -5.20 -3.06
CA ASN A 168 -26.45 -5.03 -1.74
C ASN A 168 -27.98 -5.02 -1.79
N LEU A 169 -28.57 -6.00 -2.47
CA LEU A 169 -29.96 -6.42 -2.23
C LEU A 169 -30.07 -7.56 -1.19
N ASN A 170 -28.95 -8.03 -0.63
CA ASN A 170 -28.94 -9.17 0.30
C ASN A 170 -28.69 -8.78 1.78
N GLU A 171 -28.49 -7.51 2.12
CA GLU A 171 -28.39 -7.07 3.52
C GLU A 171 -29.75 -6.71 4.15
N SER A 172 -30.82 -6.66 3.36
CA SER A 172 -32.17 -6.35 3.85
C SER A 172 -32.98 -7.55 4.36
N VAL A 173 -32.42 -8.78 4.30
CA VAL A 173 -33.14 -10.01 4.70
C VAL A 173 -32.96 -10.35 6.18
N TYR A 174 -32.02 -9.72 6.89
CA TYR A 174 -31.77 -10.00 8.32
C TYR A 174 -32.54 -9.09 9.30
N LEU A 175 -33.33 -8.13 8.81
CA LEU A 175 -34.09 -7.20 9.66
C LEU A 175 -35.62 -7.43 9.65
N LEU A 176 -36.10 -8.53 9.07
CA LEU A 176 -37.55 -8.83 8.98
C LEU A 176 -37.97 -10.18 9.60
N ASN A 177 -37.07 -10.89 10.29
CA ASN A 177 -37.39 -12.15 10.98
C ASN A 177 -37.03 -12.14 12.48
N GLY A 178 -37.41 -11.08 13.18
CA GLY A 178 -37.59 -11.08 14.63
C GLY A 178 -38.82 -10.21 14.90
N GLY A 179 -40.03 -10.71 14.69
CA GLY A 179 -40.55 -11.91 15.34
C GLY A 179 -41.15 -11.46 16.67
N PHE A 180 -42.40 -11.00 16.58
CA PHE A 180 -43.30 -10.83 17.71
C PHE A 180 -43.36 -12.14 18.52
N GLU A 181 -43.00 -12.07 19.79
CA GLU A 181 -43.69 -12.72 20.92
C GLU A 181 -43.66 -11.77 22.11
#